data_AF-A0AAW2XVP0-F1
#
_entry.id   AF-A0AAW2XVP0-F1
#
_cell.length_a   1.000
_cell.length_b   1.000
_cell.length_c   1.000
_cell.angle_alpha   90.00
_cell.angle_beta   90.00
_cell.angle_gamma   90.00
#
_symmetry.space_group_name_H-M   'P 1'
#
loop_
_entity.id
_entity.type
_entity.pdbx_description
1 polymer ?
#
loop_
_entity_poly.entity_id
_entity_poly.type
_entity_poly.pdbx_seq_one_letter_code
_entity_poly.pdbx_strand_id
1 'polypeptide(L)'
;MGLWNHPMICDWRDSFLFVYGTEAIISAEIREETQLISEYDPGKNRTERSFDLEVIEERRDRAYVRILHHKGLMIKCYNRKVRPDHFQVGDLVLKKVEVSKYVGKLDLSWEGPFKVVEVKRWEHTNSKT
;
A
#
# COMPACT_ATOMS: atom_id res chain seq x y z
N MET A 1 7.34 -6.29 37.86
CA MET A 1 8.63 -6.91 37.47
C MET A 1 8.41 -7.56 36.12
N GLY A 2 8.93 -6.95 35.07
CA GLY A 2 8.79 -7.44 33.70
C GLY A 2 9.83 -8.51 33.40
N LEU A 3 9.47 -9.43 32.51
CA LEU A 3 10.41 -10.18 31.69
C LEU A 3 9.82 -10.25 30.28
N TRP A 4 10.21 -9.27 29.46
CA TRP A 4 10.25 -9.43 28.01
C TRP A 4 11.49 -10.25 27.64
N ASN A 5 11.48 -10.78 26.42
CA ASN A 5 12.57 -11.47 25.68
C ASN A 5 12.50 -13.00 25.72
N HIS A 6 11.64 -13.58 24.89
CA HIS A 6 12.08 -14.76 24.13
C HIS A 6 12.66 -14.25 22.81
N PRO A 7 13.89 -14.66 22.44
CA PRO A 7 14.51 -14.25 21.20
C PRO A 7 13.69 -14.80 20.04
N MET A 8 13.36 -13.93 19.10
CA MET A 8 12.89 -14.31 17.77
C MET A 8 14.07 -15.02 17.10
N ILE A 9 14.15 -16.33 17.28
CA ILE A 9 15.01 -17.17 16.46
C ILE A 9 14.34 -17.14 15.09
N CYS A 10 14.83 -16.27 14.21
CA CYS A 10 14.50 -16.32 12.79
C CYS A 10 15.11 -17.62 12.26
N ASP A 11 14.38 -18.72 12.40
CA ASP A 11 14.76 -19.95 11.75
C ASP A 11 14.63 -19.69 10.25
N TRP A 12 15.65 -20.07 9.46
CA TRP A 12 15.68 -19.79 8.03
C TRP A 12 14.47 -20.43 7.30
N ARG A 13 13.85 -21.46 7.90
CA ARG A 13 12.57 -22.06 7.49
C ARG A 13 11.43 -21.03 7.44
N ASP A 14 11.31 -20.19 8.46
CA ASP A 14 10.28 -19.15 8.55
C ASP A 14 10.46 -18.08 7.46
N SER A 15 11.73 -17.79 7.13
CA SER A 15 12.06 -16.83 6.07
C SER A 15 11.68 -17.35 4.69
N PHE A 16 11.78 -18.65 4.43
CA PHE A 16 11.38 -19.24 3.14
C PHE A 16 9.86 -19.38 3.02
N LEU A 17 9.18 -19.78 4.09
CA LEU A 17 7.71 -19.85 4.14
C LEU A 17 7.07 -18.49 3.83
N PHE A 18 7.65 -17.39 4.34
CA PHE A 18 7.14 -16.05 4.07
C PHE A 18 7.32 -15.60 2.61
N VAL A 19 8.42 -16.01 1.95
CA VAL A 19 8.72 -15.60 0.57
C VAL A 19 8.03 -16.48 -0.47
N TYR A 20 7.96 -17.78 -0.21
CA TYR A 20 7.51 -18.77 -1.19
C TYR A 20 6.16 -19.43 -0.84
N GLY A 21 5.61 -19.18 0.34
CA GLY A 21 4.29 -19.68 0.77
C GLY A 21 4.29 -21.15 1.19
N THR A 22 5.42 -21.84 1.14
CA THR A 22 5.57 -23.25 1.53
C THR A 22 6.81 -23.43 2.41
N GLU A 23 6.75 -24.33 3.39
CA GLU A 23 7.90 -24.65 4.24
C GLU A 23 9.07 -25.18 3.40
N ALA A 24 10.29 -24.71 3.66
CA ALA A 24 11.48 -25.20 2.97
C ALA A 24 11.87 -26.59 3.48
N ILE A 25 12.16 -27.50 2.55
CA ILE A 25 12.82 -28.78 2.87
C ILE A 25 14.30 -28.50 3.14
N ILE A 26 14.84 -28.96 4.26
CA ILE A 26 16.28 -28.80 4.57
C ILE A 26 17.09 -29.82 3.78
N SER A 27 18.26 -29.43 3.25
CA SER A 27 19.19 -30.36 2.59
C SER A 27 19.62 -31.57 3.44
N ALA A 28 19.56 -31.47 4.77
CA ALA A 28 19.80 -32.60 5.69
C ALA A 28 18.69 -33.65 5.62
N GLU A 29 17.44 -33.22 5.44
CA GLU A 29 16.27 -34.10 5.26
C GLU A 29 16.22 -34.74 3.87
N ILE A 30 17.04 -34.27 2.92
CA ILE A 30 17.23 -34.88 1.59
C ILE A 30 18.17 -36.08 1.65
N ARG A 31 19.10 -36.09 2.62
CA ARG A 31 20.15 -37.10 2.75
C ARG A 31 19.71 -38.32 3.56
N GLU A 32 18.75 -38.12 4.46
CA GLU A 32 17.97 -39.16 5.12
C GLU A 32 16.65 -39.24 4.34
N GLU A 33 16.34 -40.32 3.61
CA GLU A 33 15.07 -40.43 2.88
C GLU A 33 13.88 -40.44 3.86
N THR A 34 13.40 -39.25 4.23
CA THR A 34 12.25 -39.07 5.11
C THR A 34 10.96 -39.37 4.35
N GLN A 35 9.89 -39.77 5.05
CA GLN A 35 8.59 -40.10 4.44
C GLN A 35 8.04 -38.97 3.53
N LEU A 36 8.42 -37.72 3.79
CA LEU A 36 8.06 -36.55 2.99
C LEU A 36 8.60 -36.60 1.54
N ILE A 37 9.78 -37.20 1.34
CA ILE A 37 10.40 -37.35 0.01
C ILE A 37 9.79 -38.55 -0.71
N SER A 38 9.47 -39.62 0.03
CA SER A 38 8.82 -40.82 -0.51
C SER A 38 7.45 -40.52 -1.13
N GLU A 39 6.69 -39.60 -0.54
CA GLU A 39 5.35 -39.19 -1.01
C GLU A 39 5.36 -37.95 -1.93
N TYR A 40 6.55 -37.44 -2.31
CA TYR A 40 6.66 -36.24 -3.13
C TYR A 40 6.15 -36.47 -4.56
N ASP A 41 5.00 -35.87 -4.88
CA ASP A 41 4.48 -35.80 -6.25
C ASP A 41 4.61 -34.38 -6.82
N PRO A 42 5.52 -34.16 -7.80
CA PRO A 42 5.69 -32.86 -8.42
C PRO A 42 4.45 -32.39 -9.21
N GLY A 43 3.61 -33.31 -9.71
CA GLY A 43 2.38 -33.00 -10.43
C GLY A 43 1.30 -32.44 -9.51
N LYS A 44 1.06 -33.11 -8.38
CA LYS A 44 0.15 -32.65 -7.34
C LYS A 44 0.58 -31.32 -6.71
N ASN A 45 1.86 -31.18 -6.35
CA ASN A 45 2.40 -29.93 -5.79
C ASN A 45 2.25 -28.73 -6.75
N ARG A 46 2.47 -28.93 -8.05
CA ARG A 46 2.23 -27.88 -9.05
C ARG A 46 0.76 -27.46 -9.08
N THR A 47 -0.15 -28.41 -9.00
CA THR A 47 -1.61 -28.16 -9.06
C THR A 47 -2.09 -27.41 -7.82
N GLU A 48 -1.69 -27.85 -6.63
CA GLU A 48 -2.00 -27.18 -5.36
C GLU A 48 -1.43 -25.77 -5.32
N ARG A 49 -0.17 -25.59 -5.74
CA ARG A 49 0.45 -24.26 -5.84
C ARG A 49 -0.27 -23.33 -6.80
N SER A 50 -0.73 -23.83 -7.95
CA SER A 50 -1.50 -23.04 -8.91
C SER A 50 -2.84 -22.59 -8.32
N PHE A 51 -3.53 -23.48 -7.60
CA PHE A 51 -4.78 -23.17 -6.92
C PHE A 51 -4.59 -22.11 -5.83
N ASP A 52 -3.54 -22.22 -5.01
CA ASP A 52 -3.24 -21.25 -3.95
C ASP A 52 -2.98 -19.84 -4.52
N LEU A 53 -2.26 -19.77 -5.65
CA LEU A 53 -2.01 -18.49 -6.32
C LEU A 53 -3.29 -17.86 -6.87
N GLU A 54 -4.18 -18.64 -7.50
CA GLU A 54 -5.48 -18.17 -7.99
C GLU A 54 -6.33 -17.59 -6.86
N VAL A 55 -6.37 -18.26 -5.70
CA VAL A 55 -7.08 -17.78 -4.51
C VAL A 55 -6.48 -16.45 -4.00
N ILE A 56 -5.15 -16.30 -4.01
CA ILE A 56 -4.49 -15.05 -3.61
C ILE A 56 -4.81 -13.92 -4.58
N GLU A 57 -4.77 -14.18 -5.89
CA GLU A 57 -5.11 -13.21 -6.93
C GLU A 57 -6.57 -12.76 -6.81
N GLU A 58 -7.51 -13.68 -6.64
CA GLU A 58 -8.92 -13.36 -6.45
C GLU A 58 -9.12 -12.44 -5.21
N ARG A 59 -8.41 -12.72 -4.12
CA ARG A 59 -8.45 -11.88 -2.91
C ARG A 59 -7.88 -10.48 -3.16
N ARG A 60 -6.81 -10.37 -3.95
CA ARG A 60 -6.20 -9.09 -4.34
C ARG A 60 -7.15 -8.28 -5.22
N ASP A 61 -7.79 -8.90 -6.20
CA ASP A 61 -8.76 -8.24 -7.09
C ASP A 61 -9.96 -7.70 -6.32
N ARG A 62 -10.53 -8.53 -5.43
CA ARG A 62 -11.61 -8.08 -4.53
C ARG A 62 -11.17 -6.93 -3.63
N ALA A 63 -9.93 -6.93 -3.14
CA ALA A 63 -9.39 -5.82 -2.36
C ALA A 63 -9.20 -4.56 -3.22
N TYR A 64 -8.71 -4.71 -4.45
CA TYR A 64 -8.52 -3.63 -5.39
C TYR A 64 -9.84 -2.95 -5.76
N VAL A 65 -10.89 -3.72 -6.04
CA VAL A 65 -12.24 -3.21 -6.29
C VAL A 65 -12.75 -2.38 -5.11
N ARG A 66 -12.56 -2.86 -3.87
CA ARG A 66 -12.93 -2.10 -2.67
C ARG A 66 -12.15 -0.79 -2.53
N ILE A 67 -10.85 -0.80 -2.82
CA ILE A 67 -10.02 0.41 -2.81
C ILE A 67 -10.51 1.41 -3.85
N LEU A 68 -10.76 0.96 -5.09
CA LEU A 68 -11.27 1.82 -6.15
C LEU A 68 -12.63 2.42 -5.79
N HIS A 69 -13.55 1.59 -5.27
CA HIS A 69 -14.85 2.05 -4.81
C HIS A 69 -14.71 3.12 -3.71
N HIS A 70 -13.89 2.86 -2.70
CA HIS A 70 -13.65 3.81 -1.61
C HIS A 70 -13.02 5.11 -2.10
N LYS A 71 -12.02 5.04 -2.99
CA LYS A 71 -11.43 6.23 -3.64
C LYS A 71 -12.47 7.03 -4.40
N GLY A 72 -13.35 6.36 -5.16
CA GLY A 72 -14.45 7.01 -5.87
C GLY A 72 -15.41 7.74 -4.94
N LEU A 73 -15.78 7.12 -3.81
CA LEU A 73 -16.61 7.77 -2.80
C LEU A 73 -15.92 8.99 -2.19
N MET A 74 -14.62 8.88 -1.88
CA MET A 74 -13.83 9.99 -1.34
C MET A 74 -13.78 11.17 -2.31
N ILE A 75 -13.53 10.93 -3.60
CA ILE A 75 -13.52 11.95 -4.64
C ILE A 75 -14.91 12.62 -4.74
N LYS A 76 -16.00 11.84 -4.78
CA LYS A 76 -17.37 12.38 -4.83
C LYS A 76 -17.69 13.24 -3.61
N CYS A 77 -17.35 12.77 -2.41
CA CYS A 77 -17.57 13.51 -1.17
C CYS A 77 -16.75 14.79 -1.12
N TYR A 78 -15.51 14.76 -1.60
CA TYR A 78 -14.64 15.93 -1.69
C TYR A 78 -15.19 16.95 -2.69
N ASN A 79 -15.47 16.54 -3.92
CA ASN A 79 -16.00 17.41 -4.98
C ASN A 79 -17.38 18.00 -4.65
N ARG A 80 -18.18 17.32 -3.82
CA ARG A 80 -19.45 17.87 -3.33
C ARG A 80 -19.24 19.01 -2.33
N LYS A 81 -18.19 18.96 -1.52
CA LYS A 81 -17.89 19.97 -0.48
C LYS A 81 -17.06 21.12 -1.03
N VAL A 82 -16.14 20.82 -1.94
CA VAL A 82 -15.22 21.79 -2.53
C VAL A 82 -15.82 22.26 -3.85
N ARG A 83 -16.27 23.52 -3.86
CA ARG A 83 -16.64 24.19 -5.10
C ARG A 83 -15.33 24.58 -5.82
N PRO A 84 -15.19 24.29 -7.12
CA PRO A 84 -14.07 24.81 -7.89
C PRO A 84 -14.23 26.33 -8.00
N ASP A 85 -13.52 27.05 -7.14
CA ASP A 85 -13.44 28.50 -7.23
C ASP A 85 -12.46 28.87 -8.34
N HIS A 86 -12.90 29.79 -9.19
CA HIS A 86 -12.06 30.40 -10.21
C HIS A 86 -11.44 31.63 -9.57
N PHE A 87 -10.14 31.57 -9.31
CA PHE A 87 -9.41 32.73 -8.82
C PHE A 87 -9.25 33.75 -9.94
N GLN A 88 -9.37 35.02 -9.60
CA GLN A 88 -9.02 36.15 -10.45
C GLN A 88 -7.80 36.89 -9.90
N VAL A 89 -7.08 37.56 -10.79
CA VAL A 89 -5.99 38.45 -10.38
C VAL A 89 -6.57 39.54 -9.50
N GLY A 90 -6.06 39.66 -8.28
CA GLY A 90 -6.51 40.60 -7.29
C GLY A 90 -7.28 40.00 -6.11
N ASP A 91 -7.74 38.75 -6.21
CA ASP A 91 -8.44 38.08 -5.13
C ASP A 91 -7.54 37.86 -3.91
N LEU A 92 -8.13 37.98 -2.72
CA LEU A 92 -7.46 37.64 -1.46
C LEU A 92 -7.75 36.18 -1.11
N VAL A 93 -6.68 35.40 -0.91
CA VAL A 93 -6.74 33.97 -0.63
C VAL A 93 -5.89 33.60 0.57
N LEU A 94 -6.32 32.58 1.31
CA LEU A 94 -5.52 31.98 2.37
C LEU A 94 -4.76 30.78 1.82
N LYS A 95 -3.48 30.66 2.16
CA LYS A 95 -2.66 29.51 1.77
C LYS A 95 -2.64 28.50 2.91
N LYS A 96 -2.91 27.23 2.63
CA LYS A 96 -2.75 26.18 3.65
C LYS A 96 -1.26 26.00 3.98
N VAL A 97 -0.92 25.98 5.27
CA VAL A 97 0.46 25.78 5.73
C VAL A 97 0.93 24.38 5.35
N GLU A 98 2.16 24.27 4.86
CA GLU A 98 2.80 23.01 4.55
C GLU A 98 3.11 22.24 5.84
N VAL A 99 2.88 20.92 5.84
CA VAL A 99 3.07 20.07 7.03
C VAL A 99 4.49 20.18 7.60
N SER A 100 5.50 20.41 6.74
CA SER A 100 6.90 20.61 7.12
C SER A 100 7.17 21.89 7.91
N LYS A 101 6.28 22.88 7.84
CA LYS A 101 6.42 24.18 8.52
C LYS A 101 5.66 24.25 9.85
N TYR A 102 4.89 23.22 10.20
CA TYR A 102 4.25 23.16 11.51
C TYR A 102 5.32 22.98 12.59
N VAL A 103 5.45 23.96 13.48
CA VAL A 103 6.37 23.90 14.62
C VAL A 103 5.67 23.29 15.84
N GLY A 104 4.33 23.36 15.90
CA GLY A 104 3.54 22.68 16.92
C GLY A 104 2.08 22.42 16.55
N LYS A 105 1.40 21.61 17.37
CA LYS A 105 -0.02 21.23 17.21
C LYS A 105 -1.01 22.41 17.26
N LEU A 106 -0.55 23.57 17.73
CA LEU A 106 -1.35 24.79 17.90
C LEU A 106 -1.07 25.87 16.86
N ASP A 107 -0.17 25.62 15.90
CA ASP A 107 0.07 26.58 14.82
C ASP A 107 -1.15 26.68 13.89
N LEU A 108 -1.39 27.89 13.40
CA LEU A 108 -2.46 28.16 12.45
C LEU A 108 -2.26 27.32 11.19
N SER A 109 -3.34 26.66 10.74
CA SER A 109 -3.30 25.81 9.54
C SER A 109 -3.35 26.59 8.23
N TRP A 110 -3.52 27.90 8.32
CA TRP A 110 -3.62 28.82 7.19
C TRP A 110 -2.62 29.97 7.38
N GLU A 111 -1.76 30.17 6.39
CA GLU A 111 -0.89 31.32 6.21
C GLU A 111 -1.69 32.44 5.54
N GLY A 112 -1.63 33.64 6.13
CA GLY A 112 -1.83 34.99 5.57
C GLY A 112 -2.92 35.27 4.51
N PRO A 113 -3.42 36.51 4.42
CA PRO A 113 -4.11 36.94 3.20
C PRO A 113 -3.07 37.22 2.10
N PHE A 114 -3.08 36.40 1.04
CA PHE A 114 -2.28 36.60 -0.17
C PHE A 114 -3.12 37.18 -1.28
N LYS A 115 -2.51 38.01 -2.15
CA LYS A 115 -3.18 38.52 -3.35
C LYS A 115 -2.76 37.69 -4.56
N VAL A 116 -3.73 37.21 -5.33
CA VAL A 116 -3.46 36.49 -6.58
C VAL A 116 -2.88 37.48 -7.60
N VAL A 117 -1.67 37.20 -8.11
CA VAL A 117 -0.98 38.06 -9.09
C VAL A 117 -1.11 37.51 -10.51
N GLU A 118 -1.21 36.19 -10.64
CA GLU A 118 -1.30 35.48 -11.92
C GLU A 118 -2.12 34.21 -11.74
N VAL A 119 -2.95 33.86 -12.73
CA VAL A 119 -3.73 32.62 -12.77
C VAL A 119 -3.27 31.81 -13.97
N LYS A 120 -2.58 30.69 -13.72
CA LYS A 120 -2.15 29.78 -14.77
C LYS A 120 -3.22 28.73 -15.02
N ARG A 121 -3.65 28.59 -16.28
CA ARG A 121 -4.48 27.47 -16.70
C ARG A 121 -3.60 26.23 -16.78
N TRP A 122 -3.94 25.18 -16.05
CA TRP A 122 -3.24 23.90 -16.16
C TRP A 122 -3.65 23.20 -17.47
N GLU A 123 -2.70 22.99 -18.37
CA GLU A 123 -2.91 22.17 -19.57
C GLU A 123 -2.49 20.73 -19.26
N HIS A 124 -3.44 19.79 -19.34
CA HIS A 124 -3.11 18.37 -19.28
C HIS A 124 -2.48 17.94 -20.61
N THR A 125 -1.16 18.07 -20.76
CA THR A 125 -0.45 17.42 -21.87
C THR A 125 -0.38 15.93 -21.57
N ASN A 126 -1.22 15.13 -22.23
CA ASN A 126 -1.11 13.67 -22.27
C ASN A 126 0.16 13.29 -23.05
N SER A 127 1.33 13.43 -22.43
CA SER A 127 2.59 12.95 -22.98
C SER A 127 3.13 11.84 -22.10
N LYS A 128 2.54 10.65 -22.24
CA LYS A 128 3.18 9.38 -21.91
C LYS A 128 2.74 8.37 -22.96
N THR A 129 3.52 8.33 -24.03
CA THR A 129 3.73 7.12 -24.83
C THR A 129 4.62 6.18 -24.02
#